data_AF-A0A1V2BBM9-F1
#
_entry.id   AF-A0A1V2BBM9-F1
#
_cell.length_a   1.000
_cell.length_b   1.000
_cell.length_c   1.000
_cell.angle_alpha   90.00
_cell.angle_beta   90.00
_cell.angle_gamma   90.00
#
_symmetry.space_group_name_H-M   'P 1'
#
loop_
_entity.id
_entity.type
_entity.pdbx_description
1 polymer ?
#
loop_
_entity_poly.entity_id
_entity_poly.type
_entity_poly.pdbx_seq_one_letter_code
_entity_poly.pdbx_strand_id
1 'polypeptide(L)'
;MKTYFLHILAIMSLLTVSCKKDDYKLNTNMKPVPALSAPVDDKYIKLQPTTSASVSFEWEQARAEDGSLVLYEVVFDKEDGDFSAPLATIASDGGGVNNKLTLSHKDLNTIAAKAGIASLAVGKLKWTVNSSKGYNIQKAAETRTIEVERPNGFAEIPVDVFLTGAATEAGDNLAAALKMKSTSAGVFEIYTSLKNGTYHFTDRNTGTPTTFYIDGGAVKQDGESTQAVGTKIYRLQLDFNNAAATVTEITAIGLWFAPENKIMYNLDYTSNGVWSFKNQPITFHQESWGRDERYKFRLSVTAADGTTGYEWWGSSNADNNRPTSATPLSFWELHLISNSDQYNYCFKFNGDVDTKNCDVNVYFSPDKTYTHEVIIK
;
A
#
# COMPACT_ATOMS: atom_id res chain seq x y z
N MET A 1 76.21 14.58 -30.37
CA MET A 1 75.61 13.32 -29.88
C MET A 1 76.03 13.11 -28.43
N LYS A 2 75.11 12.66 -27.55
CA LYS A 2 75.27 12.40 -26.10
C LYS A 2 74.77 13.46 -25.09
N THR A 3 73.78 14.29 -25.44
CA THR A 3 73.13 15.20 -24.45
C THR A 3 71.60 15.10 -24.41
N TYR A 4 71.00 14.09 -25.04
CA TYR A 4 69.53 13.91 -25.05
C TYR A 4 69.05 12.56 -24.49
N PHE A 5 69.95 11.72 -23.95
CA PHE A 5 69.60 10.39 -23.44
C PHE A 5 69.41 10.32 -21.91
N LEU A 6 69.73 11.39 -21.17
CA LEU A 6 69.73 11.37 -19.71
C LEU A 6 68.49 12.02 -19.07
N HIS A 7 67.56 12.57 -19.85
CA HIS A 7 66.34 13.21 -19.31
C HIS A 7 65.05 12.45 -19.68
N ILE A 8 65.16 11.41 -20.51
CA ILE A 8 64.05 10.48 -20.79
C ILE A 8 63.96 9.38 -19.73
N LEU A 9 64.99 9.18 -18.91
CA LEU A 9 64.99 8.16 -17.84
C LEU A 9 64.50 8.67 -16.47
N ALA A 10 64.27 9.99 -16.31
CA ALA A 10 63.86 10.58 -15.04
C ALA A 10 62.36 10.89 -14.93
N ILE A 11 61.58 10.72 -16.01
CA ILE A 11 60.12 10.95 -16.03
C ILE A 11 59.34 9.63 -16.01
N MET A 12 60.01 8.49 -16.18
CA MET A 12 59.41 7.15 -16.21
C MET A 12 59.37 6.45 -14.83
N SER A 13 59.62 7.16 -13.72
CA SER A 13 59.70 6.58 -12.37
C SER A 13 58.67 7.12 -11.37
N LEU A 14 57.76 8.00 -11.79
CA LEU A 14 56.76 8.63 -10.91
C LEU A 14 55.31 8.14 -11.11
N LEU A 15 55.09 7.10 -11.92
CA LEU A 15 53.75 6.53 -12.19
C LEU A 15 53.43 5.24 -11.39
N THR A 16 54.12 4.96 -10.28
CA THR A 16 53.81 3.80 -9.42
C THR A 16 53.18 4.21 -8.09
N VAL A 17 52.25 5.17 -8.09
CA VAL A 17 51.15 5.11 -7.12
C VAL A 17 50.16 4.10 -7.67
N SER A 18 50.52 2.82 -7.57
CA SER A 18 49.51 1.77 -7.56
C SER A 18 48.57 2.14 -6.41
N CYS A 19 47.33 2.52 -6.74
CA CYS A 19 46.25 2.47 -5.75
C CYS A 19 46.33 1.06 -5.17
N LYS A 20 46.83 0.93 -3.93
CA LYS A 20 46.62 -0.30 -3.18
C LYS A 20 45.12 -0.50 -3.26
N LYS A 21 44.68 -1.59 -3.90
CA LYS A 21 43.33 -2.08 -3.68
C LYS A 21 43.25 -2.28 -2.19
N ASP A 22 42.54 -1.40 -1.51
CA ASP A 22 42.15 -1.66 -0.14
C ASP A 22 41.34 -2.96 -0.21
N ASP A 23 41.96 -4.07 0.23
CA ASP A 23 41.31 -5.36 0.39
C ASP A 23 40.32 -5.25 1.57
N TYR A 24 39.27 -4.45 1.39
CA TYR A 24 38.19 -4.35 2.34
C TYR A 24 37.42 -5.66 2.33
N LYS A 25 37.80 -6.57 3.22
CA LYS A 25 37.03 -7.77 3.50
C LYS A 25 35.81 -7.37 4.32
N LEU A 26 34.63 -7.55 3.73
CA LEU A 26 33.36 -7.36 4.43
C LEU A 26 33.31 -8.28 5.65
N ASN A 27 33.38 -7.72 6.86
CA ASN A 27 33.08 -8.46 8.08
C ASN A 27 31.55 -8.52 8.22
N THR A 28 30.96 -9.72 8.27
CA THR A 28 29.52 -9.92 8.50
C THR A 28 29.22 -10.51 9.89
N ASN A 29 30.23 -10.69 10.74
CA ASN A 29 30.05 -11.25 12.07
C ASN A 29 29.25 -10.32 12.98
N MET A 30 28.37 -10.92 13.78
CA MET A 30 27.60 -10.25 14.81
C MET A 30 27.29 -11.21 15.96
N LYS A 31 26.97 -10.64 17.12
CA LYS A 31 26.25 -11.35 18.19
C LYS A 31 24.75 -11.13 18.02
N PRO A 32 23.93 -12.18 18.19
CA PRO A 32 22.48 -12.07 18.10
C PRO A 32 21.90 -11.15 19.18
N VAL A 33 20.62 -10.84 19.03
CA VAL A 33 19.79 -10.23 20.07
C VAL A 33 19.81 -11.13 21.33
N PRO A 34 20.26 -10.62 22.49
CA PRO A 34 20.41 -11.42 23.70
C PRO A 34 19.10 -11.66 24.45
N ALA A 35 18.16 -10.70 24.41
CA ALA A 35 16.90 -10.77 25.15
C ALA A 35 15.77 -10.02 24.43
N LEU A 36 14.54 -10.49 24.65
CA LEU A 36 13.31 -9.83 24.25
C LEU A 36 12.77 -9.03 25.44
N SER A 37 12.18 -7.86 25.21
CA SER A 37 11.73 -6.95 26.27
C SER A 37 10.21 -6.92 26.35
N ALA A 38 9.54 -6.68 25.22
CA ALA A 38 8.10 -6.60 25.13
C ALA A 38 7.59 -7.32 23.86
N PRO A 39 6.35 -7.84 23.86
CA PRO A 39 5.53 -8.09 25.05
C PRO A 39 6.21 -9.10 26.01
N VAL A 40 5.78 -9.11 27.27
CA VAL A 40 6.14 -10.17 28.22
C VAL A 40 5.67 -11.52 27.69
N ASP A 41 6.37 -12.59 28.07
CA ASP A 41 6.01 -13.94 27.62
C ASP A 41 4.59 -14.31 28.07
N ASP A 42 3.87 -15.04 27.22
CA ASP A 42 2.45 -15.41 27.38
C ASP A 42 1.49 -14.22 27.59
N LYS A 43 1.83 -13.02 27.09
CA LYS A 43 0.93 -11.87 27.17
C LYS A 43 -0.39 -12.17 26.43
N TYR A 44 -1.51 -12.11 27.16
CA TYR A 44 -2.85 -12.14 26.57
C TYR A 44 -3.23 -10.80 25.92
N ILE A 45 -3.80 -10.89 24.71
CA ILE A 45 -4.20 -9.76 23.88
C ILE A 45 -5.55 -10.06 23.21
N LYS A 46 -6.57 -9.28 23.54
CA LYS A 46 -7.85 -9.30 22.82
C LYS A 46 -7.75 -8.45 21.57
N LEU A 47 -7.81 -9.09 20.40
CA LEU A 47 -7.62 -8.39 19.12
C LEU A 47 -8.87 -7.60 18.74
N GLN A 48 -8.65 -6.39 18.25
CA GLN A 48 -9.69 -5.42 17.89
C GLN A 48 -9.32 -4.78 16.54
N PRO A 49 -9.39 -5.54 15.43
CA PRO A 49 -8.84 -5.13 14.14
C PRO A 49 -9.59 -3.98 13.46
N THR A 50 -10.76 -3.60 13.98
CA THR A 50 -11.55 -2.44 13.55
C THR A 50 -11.10 -1.12 14.22
N THR A 51 -10.08 -1.17 15.08
CA THR A 51 -9.54 -0.01 15.81
C THR A 51 -8.10 0.25 15.41
N SER A 52 -7.55 1.40 15.78
CA SER A 52 -6.13 1.73 15.59
C SER A 52 -5.19 1.09 16.63
N ALA A 53 -5.69 0.14 17.44
CA ALA A 53 -4.89 -0.52 18.47
C ALA A 53 -3.71 -1.31 17.90
N SER A 54 -2.57 -1.26 18.59
CA SER A 54 -1.31 -1.88 18.17
C SER A 54 -0.56 -2.48 19.36
N VAL A 55 0.30 -3.45 19.08
CA VAL A 55 1.20 -4.10 20.03
C VAL A 55 2.65 -3.75 19.68
N SER A 56 3.43 -3.38 20.68
CA SER A 56 4.85 -3.09 20.55
C SER A 56 5.67 -4.34 20.87
N PHE A 57 6.48 -4.79 19.92
CA PHE A 57 7.49 -5.83 20.09
C PHE A 57 8.84 -5.14 20.23
N GLU A 58 9.56 -5.36 21.32
CA GLU A 58 10.79 -4.64 21.65
C GLU A 58 11.85 -5.62 22.16
N TRP A 59 13.11 -5.35 21.85
CA TRP A 59 14.23 -6.23 22.18
C TRP A 59 15.53 -5.47 22.42
N GLU A 60 16.51 -6.16 22.97
CA GLU A 60 17.86 -5.63 23.13
C GLU A 60 18.64 -5.61 21.82
N GLN A 61 19.49 -4.61 21.65
CA GLN A 61 20.23 -4.42 20.40
C GLN A 61 21.30 -5.52 20.19
N ALA A 62 21.32 -6.11 19.00
CA ALA A 62 22.40 -6.99 18.54
C ALA A 62 23.72 -6.21 18.38
N ARG A 63 24.86 -6.92 18.27
CA ARG A 63 26.19 -6.28 18.23
C ARG A 63 27.01 -6.79 17.04
N ALA A 64 27.20 -5.97 16.02
CA ALA A 64 28.20 -6.23 14.99
C ALA A 64 29.62 -6.03 15.55
N GLU A 65 30.56 -6.90 15.18
CA GLU A 65 31.95 -6.82 15.70
C GLU A 65 32.67 -5.52 15.34
N ASP A 66 32.35 -4.96 14.18
CA ASP A 66 32.93 -3.72 13.65
C ASP A 66 32.05 -2.48 13.93
N GLY A 67 30.98 -2.63 14.73
CA GLY A 67 30.06 -1.54 15.07
C GLY A 67 29.15 -1.04 13.95
N SER A 68 29.11 -1.74 12.81
CA SER A 68 28.22 -1.40 11.69
C SER A 68 26.74 -1.67 12.00
N LEU A 69 25.87 -1.15 11.13
CA LEU A 69 24.43 -1.28 11.24
C LEU A 69 23.97 -2.74 11.15
N VAL A 70 23.04 -3.11 12.03
CA VAL A 70 22.34 -4.39 12.03
C VAL A 70 20.88 -4.14 11.70
N LEU A 71 20.31 -4.95 10.82
CA LEU A 71 18.89 -4.91 10.49
C LEU A 71 18.14 -5.99 11.26
N TYR A 72 16.85 -5.77 11.52
CA TYR A 72 16.00 -6.67 12.28
C TYR A 72 14.72 -7.03 11.54
N GLU A 73 14.33 -8.29 11.68
CA GLU A 73 13.03 -8.79 11.28
C GLU A 73 12.41 -9.55 12.46
N VAL A 74 11.14 -9.28 12.76
CA VAL A 74 10.36 -10.08 13.70
C VAL A 74 9.71 -11.22 12.94
N VAL A 75 9.88 -12.43 13.47
CA VAL A 75 9.40 -13.66 12.84
C VAL A 75 8.35 -14.29 13.72
N PHE A 76 7.19 -14.62 13.14
CA PHE A 76 6.07 -15.25 13.82
C PHE A 76 5.86 -16.69 13.32
N ASP A 77 5.52 -17.58 14.23
CA ASP A 77 5.23 -18.97 13.94
C ASP A 77 4.10 -19.50 14.86
N LYS A 78 3.64 -20.72 14.59
CA LYS A 78 2.78 -21.48 15.50
C LYS A 78 3.51 -21.77 16.82
N GLU A 79 2.76 -22.08 17.88
CA GLU A 79 3.32 -22.37 19.21
C GLU A 79 4.38 -23.48 19.17
N ASP A 80 4.13 -24.53 18.38
CA ASP A 80 5.00 -25.68 18.17
C ASP A 80 6.01 -25.51 17.02
N GLY A 81 6.01 -24.35 16.37
CA GLY A 81 6.88 -24.03 15.25
C GLY A 81 8.35 -23.79 15.64
N ASP A 82 9.24 -23.99 14.66
CA ASP A 82 10.70 -23.85 14.79
C ASP A 82 11.27 -22.66 13.99
N PHE A 83 10.39 -21.88 13.33
CA PHE A 83 10.68 -20.77 12.44
C PHE A 83 11.31 -21.14 11.09
N SER A 84 11.31 -22.42 10.70
CA SER A 84 11.76 -22.84 9.36
C SER A 84 10.78 -22.46 8.25
N ALA A 85 9.49 -22.37 8.57
CA ALA A 85 8.42 -21.95 7.65
C ALA A 85 7.47 -20.95 8.37
N PRO A 86 7.94 -19.72 8.62
CA PRO A 86 7.22 -18.79 9.48
C PRO A 86 5.88 -18.32 8.88
N LEU A 87 4.92 -18.02 9.75
CA LEU A 87 3.63 -17.44 9.39
C LEU A 87 3.75 -16.01 8.83
N ALA A 88 4.73 -15.27 9.35
CA ALA A 88 5.09 -13.93 8.90
C ALA A 88 6.55 -13.60 9.27
N THR A 89 7.22 -12.86 8.39
CA THR A 89 8.51 -12.20 8.63
C THR A 89 8.33 -10.73 8.31
N ILE A 90 8.58 -9.85 9.29
CA ILE A 90 8.26 -8.43 9.19
C ILE A 90 9.49 -7.61 9.60
N ALA A 91 9.97 -6.75 8.71
CA ALA A 91 11.04 -5.80 9.03
C ALA A 91 10.63 -4.90 10.21
N SER A 92 11.58 -4.60 11.11
CA SER A 92 11.31 -3.71 12.24
C SER A 92 11.03 -2.27 11.80
N ASP A 93 10.56 -1.44 12.75
CA ASP A 93 10.27 -0.03 12.49
C ASP A 93 11.50 0.71 11.95
N GLY A 94 11.29 1.81 11.21
CA GLY A 94 12.38 2.57 10.59
C GLY A 94 13.06 1.85 9.42
N GLY A 95 12.39 0.86 8.81
CA GLY A 95 12.95 0.10 7.69
C GLY A 95 13.94 -0.98 8.12
N GLY A 96 13.71 -1.59 9.28
CA GLY A 96 14.54 -2.67 9.82
C GLY A 96 15.64 -2.22 10.78
N VAL A 97 15.76 -0.92 11.08
CA VAL A 97 16.89 -0.41 11.90
C VAL A 97 16.57 -0.33 13.39
N ASN A 98 15.29 -0.14 13.75
CA ASN A 98 14.90 0.03 15.14
C ASN A 98 14.82 -1.32 15.84
N ASN A 99 15.10 -1.34 17.14
CA ASN A 99 14.92 -2.50 18.01
C ASN A 99 13.47 -2.63 18.51
N LYS A 100 12.53 -2.28 17.63
CA LYS A 100 11.09 -2.25 17.89
C LYS A 100 10.32 -2.53 16.61
N LEU A 101 9.24 -3.29 16.72
CA LEU A 101 8.19 -3.42 15.71
C LEU A 101 6.86 -3.02 16.34
N THR A 102 6.16 -2.08 15.70
CA THR A 102 4.79 -1.72 16.07
C THR A 102 3.81 -2.40 15.12
N LEU A 103 3.04 -3.37 15.62
CA LEU A 103 2.13 -4.16 14.80
C LEU A 103 0.67 -3.89 15.15
N SER A 104 -0.16 -3.63 14.15
CA SER A 104 -1.59 -3.37 14.39
C SER A 104 -2.33 -4.64 14.82
N HIS A 105 -3.45 -4.48 15.54
CA HIS A 105 -4.33 -5.61 15.87
C HIS A 105 -4.89 -6.30 14.62
N LYS A 106 -5.01 -5.57 13.50
CA LYS A 106 -5.40 -6.10 12.19
C LYS A 106 -4.37 -7.07 11.63
N ASP A 107 -3.11 -6.67 11.65
CA ASP A 107 -2.02 -7.52 11.15
C ASP A 107 -1.84 -8.75 12.04
N LEU A 108 -1.90 -8.58 13.37
CA LEU A 108 -1.86 -9.69 14.31
C LEU A 108 -3.03 -10.67 14.13
N ASN A 109 -4.25 -10.19 13.88
CA ASN A 109 -5.40 -11.06 13.61
C ASN A 109 -5.22 -11.87 12.32
N THR A 110 -4.59 -11.28 11.31
CA THR A 110 -4.24 -11.96 10.06
C THR A 110 -3.20 -13.06 10.29
N ILE A 111 -2.19 -12.81 11.13
CA ILE A 111 -1.18 -13.82 11.51
C ILE A 111 -1.84 -14.94 12.33
N ALA A 112 -2.71 -14.60 13.29
CA ALA A 112 -3.47 -15.56 14.09
C ALA A 112 -4.35 -16.46 13.22
N ALA A 113 -4.98 -15.90 12.18
CA ALA A 113 -5.74 -16.68 11.21
C ALA A 113 -4.87 -17.69 10.45
N LYS A 114 -3.67 -17.27 10.00
CA LYS A 114 -2.70 -18.16 9.33
C LYS A 114 -2.19 -19.28 10.24
N ALA A 115 -2.14 -19.02 11.55
CA ALA A 115 -1.81 -20.05 12.55
C ALA A 115 -2.93 -21.11 12.69
N GLY A 116 -4.13 -20.86 12.17
CA GLY A 116 -5.29 -21.74 12.30
C GLY A 116 -6.15 -21.45 13.54
N ILE A 117 -5.91 -20.35 14.25
CA ILE A 117 -6.74 -19.93 15.40
C ILE A 117 -8.09 -19.50 14.84
N ALA A 118 -9.20 -20.13 15.26
CA ALA A 118 -10.52 -19.79 14.76
C ALA A 118 -11.02 -18.41 15.26
N SER A 119 -11.99 -17.82 14.57
CA SER A 119 -12.70 -16.64 15.09
C SER A 119 -13.34 -16.93 16.45
N LEU A 120 -13.35 -15.95 17.35
CA LEU A 120 -13.76 -16.10 18.77
C LEU A 120 -12.96 -17.09 19.60
N ALA A 121 -11.92 -17.72 19.04
CA ALA A 121 -11.04 -18.60 19.78
C ALA A 121 -9.83 -17.84 20.34
N VAL A 122 -9.28 -18.42 21.40
CA VAL A 122 -7.99 -18.04 21.97
C VAL A 122 -6.93 -19.02 21.46
N GLY A 123 -5.77 -18.52 21.08
CA GLY A 123 -4.65 -19.35 20.68
C GLY A 123 -3.32 -18.63 20.81
N LYS A 124 -2.21 -19.36 20.67
CA LYS A 124 -0.87 -18.83 20.86
C LYS A 124 -0.14 -18.62 19.55
N LEU A 125 0.63 -17.53 19.52
CA LEU A 125 1.61 -17.23 18.48
C LEU A 125 2.99 -17.18 19.11
N LYS A 126 3.96 -17.84 18.49
CA LYS A 126 5.35 -17.80 18.89
C LYS A 126 6.08 -16.75 18.06
N TRP A 127 7.00 -16.03 18.66
CA TRP A 127 7.77 -15.02 17.96
C TRP A 127 9.21 -14.91 18.45
N THR A 128 10.06 -14.39 17.59
CA THR A 128 11.48 -14.11 17.85
C THR A 128 11.96 -13.01 16.90
N VAL A 129 13.23 -12.64 17.01
CA VAL A 129 13.85 -11.61 16.16
C VAL A 129 15.04 -12.21 15.43
N ASN A 130 15.08 -12.03 14.11
CA ASN A 130 16.27 -12.26 13.31
C ASN A 130 17.03 -10.94 13.18
N SER A 131 18.30 -10.95 13.56
CA SER A 131 19.26 -9.88 13.27
C SER A 131 20.11 -10.23 12.06
N SER A 132 20.29 -9.29 11.13
CA SER A 132 21.00 -9.52 9.88
C SER A 132 22.06 -8.47 9.57
N LYS A 133 23.15 -8.92 8.94
CA LYS A 133 24.26 -8.11 8.46
C LYS A 133 24.83 -8.75 7.21
N GLY A 134 24.50 -8.17 6.06
CA GLY A 134 24.74 -8.81 4.78
C GLY A 134 24.03 -10.17 4.73
N TYR A 135 24.77 -11.24 4.45
CA TYR A 135 24.24 -12.61 4.36
C TYR A 135 24.22 -13.35 5.71
N ASN A 136 24.80 -12.78 6.78
CA ASN A 136 24.78 -13.40 8.09
C ASN A 136 23.47 -13.03 8.80
N ILE A 137 22.63 -14.03 9.07
CA ILE A 137 21.37 -13.89 9.79
C ILE A 137 21.46 -14.73 11.06
N GLN A 138 21.19 -14.11 12.20
CA GLN A 138 21.25 -14.75 13.52
C GLN A 138 19.92 -14.54 14.24
N LYS A 139 19.29 -15.64 14.65
CA LYS A 139 18.09 -15.61 15.50
C LYS A 139 18.45 -15.16 16.92
N ALA A 140 17.55 -14.45 17.57
CA ALA A 140 17.69 -14.08 18.98
C ALA A 140 17.90 -15.32 19.86
N ALA A 141 18.56 -15.11 21.00
CA ALA A 141 18.75 -16.16 22.00
C ALA A 141 17.43 -16.57 22.67
N GLU A 142 16.43 -15.70 22.62
CA GLU A 142 15.10 -15.92 23.19
C GLU A 142 14.00 -16.05 22.12
N THR A 143 12.99 -16.81 22.48
CA THR A 143 11.70 -16.88 21.78
C THR A 143 10.62 -16.65 22.81
N ARG A 144 9.57 -15.91 22.45
CA ARG A 144 8.42 -15.68 23.33
C ARG A 144 7.13 -16.11 22.65
N THR A 145 6.10 -16.25 23.46
CA THR A 145 4.74 -16.48 23.02
C THR A 145 3.85 -15.32 23.41
N ILE A 146 2.79 -15.12 22.63
CA ILE A 146 1.65 -14.27 22.97
C ILE A 146 0.39 -15.09 22.82
N GLU A 147 -0.59 -14.82 23.68
CA GLU A 147 -1.92 -15.41 23.59
C GLU A 147 -2.88 -14.38 22.99
N VAL A 148 -3.55 -14.74 21.91
CA VAL A 148 -4.44 -13.83 21.18
C VAL A 148 -5.86 -14.38 21.16
N GLU A 149 -6.83 -13.53 21.46
CA GLU A 149 -8.25 -13.79 21.23
C GLU A 149 -8.67 -13.10 19.94
N ARG A 150 -9.09 -13.89 18.94
CA ARG A 150 -9.59 -13.36 17.66
C ARG A 150 -11.03 -12.84 17.83
N PRO A 151 -11.41 -11.73 17.17
CA PRO A 151 -12.79 -11.25 17.19
C PRO A 151 -13.72 -12.22 16.44
N ASN A 152 -15.01 -11.91 16.48
CA ASN A 152 -15.98 -12.55 15.60
C ASN A 152 -15.55 -12.35 14.13
N GLY A 153 -15.76 -13.37 13.30
CA GLY A 153 -15.40 -13.36 11.89
C GLY A 153 -16.27 -14.32 11.11
N PHE A 154 -16.03 -14.40 9.79
CA PHE A 154 -16.81 -15.24 8.91
C PHE A 154 -16.21 -16.64 8.84
N ALA A 155 -17.06 -17.67 8.91
CA ALA A 155 -16.64 -19.06 8.74
C ALA A 155 -16.16 -19.33 7.30
N GLU A 156 -16.81 -18.68 6.33
CA GLU A 156 -16.48 -18.74 4.92
C GLU A 156 -16.12 -17.33 4.42
N ILE A 157 -14.96 -17.18 3.79
CA ILE A 157 -14.52 -15.92 3.23
C ILE A 157 -14.97 -15.85 1.77
N PRO A 158 -15.75 -14.83 1.36
CA PRO A 158 -16.18 -14.69 -0.02
C PRO A 158 -15.01 -14.58 -1.01
N VAL A 159 -15.20 -15.13 -2.21
CA VAL A 159 -14.26 -14.98 -3.33
C VAL A 159 -14.63 -13.82 -4.26
N ASP A 160 -15.91 -13.47 -4.29
CA ASP A 160 -16.47 -12.30 -4.97
C ASP A 160 -17.41 -11.58 -4.00
N VAL A 161 -17.54 -10.26 -4.16
CA VAL A 161 -18.51 -9.45 -3.41
C VAL A 161 -19.15 -8.44 -4.35
N PHE A 162 -20.45 -8.23 -4.20
CA PHE A 162 -21.25 -7.30 -5.00
C PHE A 162 -22.03 -6.35 -4.10
N LEU A 163 -22.15 -5.10 -4.51
CA LEU A 163 -22.94 -4.06 -3.86
C LEU A 163 -24.30 -3.92 -4.57
N THR A 164 -25.40 -3.95 -3.80
CA THR A 164 -26.76 -3.74 -4.31
C THR A 164 -27.62 -3.02 -3.28
N GLY A 165 -28.77 -2.51 -3.72
CA GLY A 165 -29.72 -1.79 -2.88
C GLY A 165 -30.18 -0.47 -3.48
N ALA A 166 -31.29 0.07 -2.98
CA ALA A 166 -31.93 1.29 -3.47
C ALA A 166 -31.01 2.52 -3.45
N ALA A 167 -30.03 2.57 -2.54
CA ALA A 167 -29.03 3.65 -2.48
C ALA A 167 -27.98 3.58 -3.60
N THR A 168 -27.79 2.41 -4.22
CA THR A 168 -26.68 2.15 -5.15
C THR A 168 -27.01 2.61 -6.57
N GLU A 169 -25.97 2.74 -7.41
CA GLU A 169 -26.13 3.10 -8.83
C GLU A 169 -26.86 2.01 -9.65
N ALA A 170 -26.82 0.75 -9.19
CA ALA A 170 -27.49 -0.39 -9.82
C ALA A 170 -28.89 -0.70 -9.25
N GLY A 171 -29.26 -0.09 -8.12
CA GLY A 171 -30.51 -0.38 -7.43
C GLY A 171 -30.57 -1.78 -6.81
N ASP A 172 -31.78 -2.25 -6.52
CA ASP A 172 -32.07 -3.52 -5.83
C ASP A 172 -32.03 -4.77 -6.71
N ASN A 173 -31.76 -4.62 -8.01
CA ASN A 173 -31.70 -5.76 -8.92
C ASN A 173 -30.40 -6.54 -8.70
N LEU A 174 -30.48 -7.68 -8.03
CA LEU A 174 -29.33 -8.54 -7.73
C LEU A 174 -28.49 -8.88 -8.97
N ALA A 175 -29.12 -9.14 -10.13
CA ALA A 175 -28.39 -9.47 -11.35
C ALA A 175 -27.56 -8.30 -11.90
N ALA A 176 -27.89 -7.07 -11.51
CA ALA A 176 -27.17 -5.85 -11.86
C ALA A 176 -26.22 -5.37 -10.74
N ALA A 177 -26.11 -6.12 -9.62
CA ALA A 177 -25.29 -5.73 -8.48
C ALA A 177 -23.85 -5.40 -8.90
N LEU A 178 -23.31 -4.33 -8.34
CA LEU A 178 -22.01 -3.79 -8.71
C LEU A 178 -20.91 -4.66 -8.10
N LYS A 179 -20.12 -5.32 -8.95
CA LYS A 179 -18.99 -6.12 -8.49
C LYS A 179 -17.94 -5.25 -7.81
N MET A 180 -17.40 -5.71 -6.69
CA MET A 180 -16.27 -5.09 -6.00
C MET A 180 -14.96 -5.67 -6.51
N LYS A 181 -13.90 -4.85 -6.54
CA LYS A 181 -12.54 -5.26 -6.85
C LYS A 181 -11.97 -6.09 -5.70
N SER A 182 -11.47 -7.31 -5.97
CA SER A 182 -10.59 -7.98 -5.01
C SER A 182 -9.20 -7.32 -5.05
N THR A 183 -8.77 -6.76 -3.92
CA THR A 183 -7.41 -6.20 -3.76
C THR A 183 -6.43 -7.21 -3.18
N SER A 184 -6.96 -8.18 -2.43
CA SER A 184 -6.29 -9.40 -1.98
C SER A 184 -7.36 -10.43 -1.58
N ALA A 185 -6.97 -11.66 -1.29
CA ALA A 185 -7.91 -12.69 -0.85
C ALA A 185 -8.69 -12.23 0.40
N GLY A 186 -10.03 -12.20 0.30
CA GLY A 186 -10.92 -11.76 1.38
C GLY A 186 -10.99 -10.24 1.60
N VAL A 187 -10.36 -9.43 0.74
CA VAL A 187 -10.41 -7.97 0.81
C VAL A 187 -10.93 -7.39 -0.50
N PHE A 188 -12.00 -6.60 -0.41
CA PHE A 188 -12.74 -6.08 -1.55
C PHE A 188 -12.90 -4.57 -1.46
N GLU A 189 -12.89 -3.89 -2.60
CA GLU A 189 -13.00 -2.43 -2.70
C GLU A 189 -13.92 -2.00 -3.85
N ILE A 190 -14.68 -0.92 -3.66
CA ILE A 190 -15.44 -0.28 -4.74
C ILE A 190 -15.45 1.24 -4.59
N TYR A 191 -15.37 1.93 -5.73
CA TYR A 191 -15.61 3.36 -5.86
C TYR A 191 -16.99 3.59 -6.47
N THR A 192 -17.92 4.16 -5.72
CA THR A 192 -19.35 4.24 -6.12
C THR A 192 -20.04 5.46 -5.51
N SER A 193 -21.11 5.92 -6.15
CA SER A 193 -22.02 6.89 -5.51
C SER A 193 -23.15 6.18 -4.77
N LEU A 194 -23.48 6.69 -3.59
CA LEU A 194 -24.65 6.28 -2.81
C LEU A 194 -25.56 7.49 -2.61
N LYS A 195 -26.82 7.36 -3.03
CA LYS A 195 -27.91 8.29 -2.71
C LYS A 195 -28.63 7.85 -1.44
N ASN A 196 -29.55 8.67 -0.93
CA ASN A 196 -30.38 8.29 0.21
C ASN A 196 -31.08 6.95 -0.01
N GLY A 197 -30.94 6.02 0.94
CA GLY A 197 -31.56 4.69 0.88
C GLY A 197 -30.73 3.63 1.59
N THR A 198 -31.17 2.37 1.49
CA THR A 198 -30.45 1.22 2.01
C THR A 198 -29.58 0.56 0.94
N TYR A 199 -28.53 -0.13 1.38
CA TYR A 199 -27.67 -0.96 0.56
C TYR A 199 -27.10 -2.11 1.38
N HIS A 200 -26.72 -3.18 0.71
CA HIS A 200 -26.03 -4.32 1.31
C HIS A 200 -25.06 -4.93 0.30
N PHE A 201 -24.24 -5.86 0.78
CA PHE A 201 -23.27 -6.59 0.01
C PHE A 201 -23.67 -8.05 -0.10
N THR A 202 -23.27 -8.71 -1.17
CA THR A 202 -23.62 -10.12 -1.44
C THR A 202 -22.39 -10.87 -1.95
N ASP A 203 -22.28 -12.16 -1.65
CA ASP A 203 -21.18 -13.02 -2.15
C ASP A 203 -21.39 -13.53 -3.59
N ARG A 204 -22.54 -13.23 -4.19
CA ARG A 204 -22.93 -13.61 -5.56
C ARG A 204 -24.06 -12.72 -6.05
N ASN A 205 -24.15 -12.53 -7.37
CA ASN A 205 -25.18 -11.71 -8.02
C ASN A 205 -26.34 -12.54 -8.61
N THR A 206 -26.48 -13.80 -8.22
CA THR A 206 -27.56 -14.70 -8.66
C THR A 206 -27.95 -15.68 -7.55
N GLY A 207 -29.15 -16.27 -7.65
CA GLY A 207 -29.64 -17.24 -6.68
C GLY A 207 -29.90 -16.63 -5.30
N THR A 208 -29.50 -17.35 -4.24
CA THR A 208 -29.65 -16.91 -2.85
C THR A 208 -28.27 -16.61 -2.26
N PRO A 209 -27.79 -15.36 -2.35
CA PRO A 209 -26.51 -14.96 -1.78
C PRO A 209 -26.52 -14.94 -0.25
N THR A 210 -25.33 -15.06 0.34
CA THR A 210 -25.09 -14.58 1.70
C THR A 210 -25.05 -13.05 1.65
N THR A 211 -25.71 -12.39 2.60
CA THR A 211 -25.76 -10.93 2.65
C THR A 211 -24.87 -10.36 3.76
N PHE A 212 -24.27 -9.21 3.50
CA PHE A 212 -23.41 -8.51 4.45
C PHE A 212 -23.74 -7.02 4.48
N TYR A 213 -23.41 -6.37 5.59
CA TYR A 213 -23.58 -4.93 5.74
C TYR A 213 -22.46 -4.33 6.57
N ILE A 214 -22.29 -3.02 6.42
CA ILE A 214 -21.39 -2.22 7.23
C ILE A 214 -22.16 -1.67 8.43
N ASP A 215 -21.63 -1.91 9.63
CA ASP A 215 -22.09 -1.33 10.89
C ASP A 215 -20.91 -0.63 11.57
N GLY A 216 -20.88 0.71 11.48
CA GLY A 216 -19.72 1.49 11.85
C GLY A 216 -18.48 1.06 11.05
N GLY A 217 -17.44 0.59 11.74
CA GLY A 217 -16.20 0.08 11.13
C GLY A 217 -16.16 -1.44 10.92
N ALA A 218 -17.28 -2.14 11.09
CA ALA A 218 -17.34 -3.61 11.01
C ALA A 218 -18.15 -4.10 9.82
N VAL A 219 -17.78 -5.27 9.29
CA VAL A 219 -18.60 -6.05 8.34
C VAL A 219 -19.37 -7.10 9.14
N LYS A 220 -20.67 -7.19 8.93
CA LYS A 220 -21.56 -8.14 9.59
C LYS A 220 -22.46 -8.85 8.57
N GLN A 221 -23.00 -10.01 8.93
CA GLN A 221 -23.90 -10.78 8.07
C GLN A 221 -25.38 -10.39 8.31
N ASP A 222 -26.22 -10.56 7.30
CA ASP A 222 -27.69 -10.54 7.40
C ASP A 222 -28.26 -9.21 7.93
N GLY A 223 -28.07 -8.15 7.15
CA GLY A 223 -28.59 -6.81 7.44
C GLY A 223 -28.39 -5.83 6.29
N GLU A 224 -28.65 -4.56 6.55
CA GLU A 224 -28.51 -3.47 5.58
C GLU A 224 -27.77 -2.27 6.20
N SER A 225 -27.00 -1.58 5.37
CA SER A 225 -26.44 -0.26 5.66
C SER A 225 -27.36 0.83 5.11
N THR A 226 -27.29 2.03 5.67
CA THR A 226 -28.10 3.18 5.24
C THR A 226 -27.21 4.35 4.86
N GLN A 227 -27.41 4.89 3.66
CA GLN A 227 -26.95 6.23 3.30
C GLN A 227 -28.06 7.22 3.64
N ALA A 228 -27.81 8.12 4.59
CA ALA A 228 -28.87 8.99 5.14
C ALA A 228 -28.89 10.41 4.55
N VAL A 229 -27.74 10.93 4.11
CA VAL A 229 -27.58 12.36 3.81
C VAL A 229 -26.97 12.59 2.42
N GLY A 230 -27.86 12.94 1.49
CA GLY A 230 -27.50 13.33 0.14
C GLY A 230 -26.93 12.20 -0.69
N THR A 231 -26.51 12.57 -1.90
CA THR A 231 -25.69 11.69 -2.73
C THR A 231 -24.22 11.98 -2.42
N LYS A 232 -23.47 10.95 -2.05
CA LYS A 232 -22.04 11.04 -1.78
C LYS A 232 -21.31 9.96 -2.56
N ILE A 233 -20.02 10.20 -2.81
CA ILE A 233 -19.16 9.25 -3.53
C ILE A 233 -18.20 8.66 -2.51
N TYR A 234 -18.06 7.34 -2.52
CA TYR A 234 -17.27 6.61 -1.54
C TYR A 234 -16.27 5.69 -2.22
N ARG A 235 -15.15 5.49 -1.54
CA ARG A 235 -14.41 4.24 -1.57
C ARG A 235 -14.84 3.41 -0.37
N LEU A 236 -15.48 2.27 -0.64
CA LEU A 236 -15.88 1.30 0.37
C LEU A 236 -14.92 0.12 0.30
N GLN A 237 -14.31 -0.25 1.42
CA GLN A 237 -13.42 -1.41 1.53
C GLN A 237 -13.95 -2.37 2.59
N LEU A 238 -14.04 -3.65 2.25
CA LEU A 238 -14.47 -4.74 3.13
C LEU A 238 -13.32 -5.74 3.30
N ASP A 239 -12.96 -6.00 4.54
CA ASP A 239 -11.93 -6.97 4.92
C ASP A 239 -12.58 -8.08 5.75
N PHE A 240 -12.92 -9.19 5.09
CA PHE A 240 -13.59 -10.33 5.70
C PHE A 240 -12.65 -11.11 6.63
N ASN A 241 -11.33 -11.02 6.43
CA ASN A 241 -10.35 -11.64 7.32
C ASN A 241 -10.37 -11.00 8.71
N ASN A 242 -10.77 -9.73 8.76
CA ASN A 242 -10.80 -8.90 9.97
C ASN A 242 -12.20 -8.48 10.40
N ALA A 243 -13.25 -8.90 9.68
CA ALA A 243 -14.62 -8.41 9.85
C ALA A 243 -14.69 -6.86 9.92
N ALA A 244 -13.88 -6.18 9.11
CA ALA A 244 -13.65 -4.74 9.20
C ALA A 244 -14.03 -4.04 7.89
N ALA A 245 -14.61 -2.86 8.02
CA ALA A 245 -14.99 -2.00 6.90
C ALA A 245 -14.27 -0.65 7.00
N THR A 246 -13.83 -0.11 5.87
CA THR A 246 -13.37 1.28 5.75
C THR A 246 -14.26 2.02 4.77
N VAL A 247 -14.82 3.13 5.24
CA VAL A 247 -15.66 4.04 4.43
C VAL A 247 -14.91 5.35 4.29
N THR A 248 -14.50 5.66 3.07
CA THR A 248 -13.81 6.93 2.74
C THR A 248 -14.66 7.71 1.76
N GLU A 249 -15.12 8.90 2.14
CA GLU A 249 -15.80 9.81 1.21
C GLU A 249 -14.77 10.44 0.28
N ILE A 250 -15.03 10.39 -1.03
CA ILE A 250 -14.23 11.07 -2.05
C ILE A 250 -14.91 12.39 -2.37
N THR A 251 -14.31 13.50 -1.93
CA THR A 251 -14.91 14.84 -2.05
C THR A 251 -14.48 15.57 -3.32
N ALA A 252 -13.33 15.22 -3.89
CA ALA A 252 -12.89 15.69 -5.21
C ALA A 252 -11.79 14.80 -5.79
N ILE A 253 -11.70 14.74 -7.12
CA ILE A 253 -10.51 14.26 -7.85
C ILE A 253 -10.02 15.41 -8.72
N GLY A 254 -8.73 15.71 -8.65
CA GLY A 254 -8.13 16.75 -9.49
C GLY A 254 -6.89 16.25 -10.22
N LEU A 255 -6.73 16.72 -11.46
CA LEU A 255 -5.48 16.58 -12.20
C LEU A 255 -4.48 17.57 -11.63
N TRP A 256 -3.51 17.04 -10.90
CA TRP A 256 -2.37 17.80 -10.39
C TRP A 256 -1.35 17.99 -11.50
N PHE A 257 -1.04 19.25 -11.80
CA PHE A 257 -0.03 19.60 -12.78
C PHE A 257 1.23 20.05 -12.06
N ALA A 258 2.23 19.17 -12.07
CA ALA A 258 3.43 19.31 -11.27
C ALA A 258 4.20 20.63 -11.52
N PRO A 259 4.38 21.10 -12.78
CA PRO A 259 5.15 22.32 -13.03
C PRO A 259 4.54 23.57 -12.39
N GLU A 260 3.21 23.62 -12.24
CA GLU A 260 2.51 24.77 -11.67
C GLU A 260 2.13 24.57 -10.19
N ASN A 261 2.47 23.42 -9.60
CA ASN A 261 2.19 23.08 -8.21
C ASN A 261 0.71 23.27 -7.81
N LYS A 262 -0.22 22.93 -8.71
CA LYS A 262 -1.66 23.12 -8.50
C LYS A 262 -2.51 22.07 -9.20
N ILE A 263 -3.78 22.01 -8.80
CA ILE A 263 -4.81 21.31 -9.57
C ILE A 263 -5.14 22.14 -10.80
N MET A 264 -4.91 21.58 -11.99
CA MET A 264 -5.23 22.22 -13.26
C MET A 264 -6.73 22.17 -13.51
N TYR A 265 -7.34 20.99 -13.35
CA TYR A 265 -8.78 20.76 -13.50
C TYR A 265 -9.27 19.75 -12.46
N ASN A 266 -10.47 19.98 -11.93
CA ASN A 266 -11.21 18.95 -11.21
C ASN A 266 -11.90 18.02 -12.21
N LEU A 267 -12.04 16.76 -11.83
CA LEU A 267 -12.77 15.75 -12.59
C LEU A 267 -14.10 15.49 -11.88
N ASP A 268 -15.19 15.55 -12.64
CA ASP A 268 -16.52 15.26 -12.16
C ASP A 268 -16.77 13.76 -12.14
N TYR A 269 -17.39 13.27 -11.07
CA TYR A 269 -17.86 11.89 -11.02
C TYR A 269 -19.00 11.68 -12.03
N THR A 270 -18.94 10.57 -12.74
CA THR A 270 -19.97 10.21 -13.72
C THR A 270 -20.82 9.04 -13.20
N SER A 271 -20.27 7.82 -13.21
CA SER A 271 -20.85 6.63 -12.61
C SER A 271 -19.80 5.52 -12.52
N ASN A 272 -20.08 4.44 -11.79
CA ASN A 272 -19.30 3.19 -11.82
C ASN A 272 -17.78 3.38 -11.61
N GLY A 273 -17.42 4.29 -10.70
CA GLY A 273 -16.01 4.55 -10.37
C GLY A 273 -15.26 5.35 -11.44
N VAL A 274 -15.98 6.12 -12.27
CA VAL A 274 -15.40 6.92 -13.34
C VAL A 274 -15.51 8.41 -13.07
N TRP A 275 -14.38 9.11 -13.17
CA TRP A 275 -14.28 10.57 -13.09
C TRP A 275 -13.77 11.15 -14.40
N SER A 276 -14.26 12.33 -14.80
CA SER A 276 -13.78 12.97 -16.02
C SER A 276 -13.88 14.49 -16.02
N PHE A 277 -13.03 15.14 -16.81
CA PHE A 277 -13.35 16.45 -17.38
C PHE A 277 -13.37 16.34 -18.91
N LYS A 278 -14.10 17.23 -19.56
CA LYS A 278 -14.30 17.20 -21.02
C LYS A 278 -13.87 18.51 -21.66
N ASN A 279 -13.25 18.40 -22.83
CA ASN A 279 -12.93 19.51 -23.73
C ASN A 279 -12.21 20.68 -23.03
N GLN A 280 -11.21 20.39 -22.19
CA GLN A 280 -10.41 21.41 -21.50
C GLN A 280 -9.03 21.57 -22.16
N PRO A 281 -8.53 22.80 -22.35
CA PRO A 281 -7.21 23.01 -22.93
C PRO A 281 -6.10 22.57 -21.97
N ILE A 282 -5.20 21.71 -22.41
CA ILE A 282 -3.99 21.36 -21.64
C ILE A 282 -2.81 22.08 -22.28
N THR A 283 -2.23 23.02 -21.55
CA THR A 283 -1.05 23.77 -22.00
C THR A 283 0.11 23.43 -21.09
N PHE A 284 1.23 22.99 -21.67
CA PHE A 284 2.43 22.68 -20.91
C PHE A 284 3.03 23.94 -20.28
N HIS A 285 3.82 23.76 -19.23
CA HIS A 285 4.53 24.86 -18.62
C HIS A 285 5.85 25.12 -19.36
N GLN A 286 6.22 26.38 -19.57
CA GLN A 286 7.51 26.72 -20.18
C GLN A 286 8.57 26.82 -19.08
N GLU A 287 9.50 25.88 -19.08
CA GLU A 287 10.70 25.88 -18.24
C GLU A 287 11.90 26.44 -19.01
N SER A 288 13.00 26.72 -18.31
CA SER A 288 14.27 27.14 -18.95
C SER A 288 14.88 26.07 -19.86
N TRP A 289 14.49 24.81 -19.68
CA TRP A 289 15.01 23.65 -20.38
C TRP A 289 14.02 23.01 -21.36
N GLY A 290 12.77 23.49 -21.43
CA GLY A 290 11.76 22.92 -22.32
C GLY A 290 10.32 23.12 -21.86
N ARG A 291 9.39 22.42 -22.50
CA ARG A 291 7.99 22.36 -22.08
C ARG A 291 7.82 21.20 -21.09
N ASP A 292 7.27 21.45 -19.91
CA ASP A 292 7.02 20.43 -18.90
C ASP A 292 5.56 20.02 -18.86
N GLU A 293 5.34 18.71 -18.92
CA GLU A 293 4.07 18.03 -19.11
C GLU A 293 3.69 17.09 -17.96
N ARG A 294 4.38 17.17 -16.81
CA ARG A 294 4.22 16.21 -15.71
C ARG A 294 2.90 16.40 -14.97
N TYR A 295 2.17 15.30 -14.79
CA TYR A 295 0.91 15.29 -14.06
C TYR A 295 0.69 14.01 -13.26
N LYS A 296 -0.21 14.09 -12.27
CA LYS A 296 -0.78 12.96 -11.53
C LYS A 296 -2.16 13.36 -11.00
N PHE A 297 -2.79 12.52 -10.19
CA PHE A 297 -4.10 12.79 -9.63
C PHE A 297 -4.02 12.96 -8.11
N ARG A 298 -4.82 13.89 -7.59
CA ARG A 298 -5.01 14.07 -6.16
C ARG A 298 -6.47 13.84 -5.83
N LEU A 299 -6.73 12.91 -4.92
CA LEU A 299 -8.06 12.66 -4.37
C LEU A 299 -8.16 13.41 -3.06
N SER A 300 -9.15 14.28 -2.91
CA SER A 300 -9.53 14.82 -1.60
C SER A 300 -10.48 13.84 -0.94
N VAL A 301 -10.18 13.49 0.32
CA VAL A 301 -10.87 12.43 1.04
C VAL A 301 -11.31 12.87 2.43
N THR A 302 -12.39 12.28 2.91
CA THR A 302 -12.84 12.38 4.31
C THR A 302 -13.02 10.97 4.85
N ALA A 303 -12.29 10.63 5.92
CA ALA A 303 -12.44 9.36 6.62
C ALA A 303 -13.76 9.31 7.40
N ALA A 304 -14.17 8.10 7.81
CA ALA A 304 -15.42 7.88 8.54
C ALA A 304 -15.53 8.68 9.85
N ASP A 305 -14.40 9.03 10.48
CA ASP A 305 -14.32 9.87 11.68
C ASP A 305 -14.38 11.38 11.39
N GLY A 306 -14.51 11.78 10.12
CA GLY A 306 -14.53 13.17 9.68
C GLY A 306 -13.15 13.76 9.37
N THR A 307 -12.06 13.02 9.57
CA THR A 307 -10.71 13.50 9.25
C THR A 307 -10.57 13.71 7.74
N THR A 308 -10.22 14.94 7.35
CA THR A 308 -10.00 15.29 5.94
C THR A 308 -8.53 15.15 5.55
N GLY A 309 -8.30 14.83 4.29
CA GLY A 309 -6.95 14.66 3.76
C GLY A 309 -6.93 14.57 2.24
N TYR A 310 -5.79 14.14 1.71
CA TYR A 310 -5.66 13.83 0.31
C TYR A 310 -4.76 12.62 0.06
N GLU A 311 -5.02 11.94 -1.05
CA GLU A 311 -4.25 10.81 -1.55
C GLU A 311 -3.68 11.14 -2.91
N TRP A 312 -2.44 10.70 -3.15
CA TRP A 312 -1.79 10.81 -4.44
C TRP A 312 -1.97 9.53 -5.23
N TRP A 313 -2.40 9.69 -6.48
CA TRP A 313 -2.57 8.61 -7.43
C TRP A 313 -1.75 8.91 -8.68
N GLY A 314 -0.77 8.06 -8.94
CA GLY A 314 0.29 8.32 -9.92
C GLY A 314 0.83 7.05 -10.57
N SER A 315 1.93 7.21 -11.28
CA SER A 315 2.65 6.10 -11.92
C SER A 315 3.37 5.25 -10.89
N SER A 316 3.58 3.97 -11.20
CA SER A 316 4.50 3.12 -10.44
C SER A 316 5.96 3.59 -10.50
N ASN A 317 6.33 4.36 -11.53
CA ASN A 317 7.69 4.85 -11.73
C ASN A 317 7.86 6.24 -11.13
N ALA A 318 8.93 6.45 -10.35
CA ALA A 318 9.23 7.75 -9.74
C ALA A 318 9.50 8.85 -10.78
N ASP A 319 10.09 8.49 -11.94
CA ASP A 319 10.25 9.36 -13.10
C ASP A 319 9.87 8.59 -14.37
N ASN A 320 9.26 9.28 -15.32
CA ASN A 320 8.75 8.72 -16.55
C ASN A 320 9.31 9.45 -17.77
N ASN A 321 9.38 8.75 -18.89
CA ASN A 321 9.59 9.37 -20.19
C ASN A 321 8.25 9.76 -20.82
N ARG A 322 8.28 10.72 -21.74
CA ARG A 322 7.11 11.10 -22.53
C ARG A 322 6.59 9.87 -23.29
N PRO A 323 5.28 9.56 -23.22
CA PRO A 323 4.73 8.40 -23.91
C PRO A 323 4.72 8.60 -25.42
N THR A 324 4.92 7.50 -26.14
CA THR A 324 4.77 7.36 -27.60
C THR A 324 3.66 6.36 -27.93
N SER A 325 3.37 6.15 -29.22
CA SER A 325 2.44 5.10 -29.68
C SER A 325 2.88 3.67 -29.32
N ALA A 326 4.16 3.46 -28.99
CA ALA A 326 4.69 2.16 -28.55
C ALA A 326 4.64 1.95 -27.03
N THR A 327 4.11 2.91 -26.27
CA THR A 327 4.07 2.83 -24.80
C THR A 327 3.14 1.72 -24.35
N PRO A 328 3.58 0.80 -23.47
CA PRO A 328 2.73 -0.28 -22.97
C PRO A 328 1.58 0.26 -22.13
N LEU A 329 0.47 -0.47 -22.08
CA LEU A 329 -0.72 -0.07 -21.29
C LEU A 329 -0.42 0.08 -19.80
N SER A 330 0.56 -0.66 -19.27
CA SER A 330 1.00 -0.55 -17.87
C SER A 330 1.51 0.84 -17.50
N PHE A 331 1.95 1.65 -18.49
CA PHE A 331 2.32 3.05 -18.25
C PHE A 331 1.15 3.88 -17.71
N TRP A 332 -0.10 3.54 -18.03
CA TRP A 332 -1.29 4.29 -17.64
C TRP A 332 -1.95 3.76 -16.37
N GLU A 333 -1.38 2.70 -15.77
CA GLU A 333 -1.88 2.13 -14.52
C GLU A 333 -1.70 3.14 -13.37
N LEU A 334 -2.77 3.30 -12.59
CA LEU A 334 -2.85 4.21 -11.46
C LEU A 334 -2.59 3.47 -10.16
N HIS A 335 -1.64 3.99 -9.39
CA HIS A 335 -1.24 3.44 -8.10
C HIS A 335 -1.40 4.49 -7.01
N LEU A 336 -1.84 4.05 -5.83
CA LEU A 336 -1.79 4.87 -4.63
C LEU A 336 -0.32 5.10 -4.24
N ILE A 337 0.05 6.36 -4.02
CA ILE A 337 1.42 6.78 -3.72
C ILE A 337 1.51 7.27 -2.28
N SER A 338 2.25 6.55 -1.44
CA SER A 338 2.38 6.87 0.00
C SER A 338 3.33 8.03 0.28
N ASN A 339 4.39 8.20 -0.52
CA ASN A 339 5.44 9.20 -0.33
C ASN A 339 5.61 10.04 -1.60
N SER A 340 4.71 10.99 -1.81
CA SER A 340 4.73 11.83 -2.99
C SER A 340 5.19 13.25 -2.68
N ASP A 341 6.05 13.80 -3.54
CA ASP A 341 6.41 15.22 -3.59
C ASP A 341 5.70 15.91 -4.78
N GLN A 342 6.17 17.08 -5.21
CA GLN A 342 5.57 17.79 -6.35
C GLN A 342 5.67 17.03 -7.68
N TYR A 343 6.77 16.30 -7.92
CA TYR A 343 7.20 15.81 -9.24
C TYR A 343 7.28 14.29 -9.36
N ASN A 344 7.59 13.59 -8.27
CA ASN A 344 7.74 12.15 -8.29
C ASN A 344 6.41 11.46 -8.64
N TYR A 345 6.53 10.28 -9.24
CA TYR A 345 5.41 9.43 -9.64
C TYR A 345 4.41 10.11 -10.59
N CYS A 346 4.83 11.17 -11.28
CA CYS A 346 4.04 11.80 -12.32
C CYS A 346 4.11 10.99 -13.61
N PHE A 347 2.98 10.92 -14.31
CA PHE A 347 2.96 10.63 -15.74
C PHE A 347 3.45 11.86 -16.51
N LYS A 348 3.66 11.69 -17.81
CA LYS A 348 3.93 12.77 -18.77
C LYS A 348 2.88 12.71 -19.86
N PHE A 349 2.31 13.85 -20.25
CA PHE A 349 1.41 13.88 -21.40
C PHE A 349 2.16 13.58 -22.70
N ASN A 350 1.49 12.99 -23.69
CA ASN A 350 2.02 12.94 -25.06
C ASN A 350 2.27 14.38 -25.57
N GLY A 351 3.31 14.59 -26.38
CA GLY A 351 3.66 15.89 -26.99
C GLY A 351 2.49 16.55 -27.73
N ASP A 352 1.66 15.74 -28.39
CA ASP A 352 0.54 16.23 -29.19
C ASP A 352 -0.57 16.89 -28.35
N VAL A 353 -0.55 16.72 -27.02
CA VAL A 353 -1.51 17.32 -26.09
C VAL A 353 -1.30 18.83 -25.92
N ASP A 354 -0.08 19.34 -26.12
CA ASP A 354 0.23 20.74 -25.82
C ASP A 354 -0.69 21.70 -26.59
N THR A 355 -1.35 22.59 -25.87
CA THR A 355 -2.33 23.59 -26.37
C THR A 355 -3.60 23.00 -26.97
N LYS A 356 -3.86 21.70 -26.81
CA LYS A 356 -5.07 21.03 -27.32
C LYS A 356 -6.13 20.89 -26.25
N ASN A 357 -7.39 20.92 -26.70
CA ASN A 357 -8.51 20.52 -25.86
C ASN A 357 -8.49 18.99 -25.69
N CYS A 358 -8.65 18.55 -24.46
CA CYS A 358 -8.64 17.14 -24.11
C CYS A 358 -9.83 16.76 -23.25
N ASP A 359 -10.25 15.50 -23.39
CA ASP A 359 -10.97 14.80 -22.33
C ASP A 359 -9.96 14.01 -21.51
N VAL A 360 -10.14 13.98 -20.19
CA VAL A 360 -9.40 13.06 -19.32
C VAL A 360 -10.40 12.24 -18.53
N ASN A 361 -10.22 10.92 -18.53
CA ASN A 361 -11.04 9.99 -17.75
C ASN A 361 -10.14 9.19 -16.80
N VAL A 362 -10.61 8.99 -15.58
CA VAL A 362 -9.98 8.16 -14.54
C VAL A 362 -10.93 7.03 -14.18
N TYR A 363 -10.41 5.80 -14.15
CA TYR A 363 -11.17 4.57 -14.03
C TYR A 363 -10.74 3.76 -12.80
N PHE A 364 -11.61 3.70 -11.79
CA PHE A 364 -11.48 2.79 -10.66
C PHE A 364 -12.34 1.53 -10.88
N SER A 365 -12.01 0.79 -11.95
CA SER A 365 -12.81 -0.37 -12.39
C SER A 365 -12.61 -1.61 -11.52
N PRO A 366 -13.65 -2.42 -11.26
CA PRO A 366 -13.52 -3.62 -10.42
C PRO A 366 -12.71 -4.75 -11.08
N ASP A 367 -12.85 -4.94 -12.40
CA ASP A 367 -12.29 -6.09 -13.12
C ASP A 367 -10.95 -5.82 -13.83
N LYS A 368 -10.42 -4.60 -13.73
CA LYS A 368 -9.16 -4.20 -14.40
C LYS A 368 -8.26 -3.44 -13.44
N THR A 369 -6.98 -3.30 -13.78
CA THR A 369 -6.11 -2.35 -13.08
C THR A 369 -6.72 -0.95 -13.20
N TYR A 370 -6.64 -0.18 -12.11
CA TYR A 370 -7.06 1.22 -12.16
C TYR A 370 -6.18 1.96 -13.17
N THR A 371 -6.78 2.86 -13.95
CA THR A 371 -6.09 3.49 -15.06
C THR A 371 -6.73 4.82 -15.40
N HIS A 372 -6.12 5.55 -16.33
CA HIS A 372 -6.66 6.78 -16.88
C HIS A 372 -6.34 6.88 -18.36
N GLU A 373 -7.04 7.79 -19.04
CA GLU A 373 -6.78 8.11 -20.43
C GLU A 373 -6.85 9.61 -20.69
N VAL A 374 -6.14 10.06 -21.71
CA VAL A 374 -6.12 11.44 -22.20
C VAL A 374 -6.47 11.39 -23.69
N ILE A 375 -7.56 12.05 -24.08
CA ILE A 375 -8.09 12.04 -25.45
C ILE A 375 -8.03 13.45 -26.01
N ILE A 376 -7.21 13.66 -27.05
CA ILE A 376 -7.15 14.93 -27.80
C ILE A 376 -8.42 15.07 -28.65
N LYS A 377 -9.02 16.27 -28.66
CA LYS A 377 -10.22 16.60 -29.44
C LYS A 377 -9.93 17.14 -30.83
#